data_AF-A0A6A5QAX4-F1
#
_entry.id   AF-A0A6A5QAX4-F1
#
_cell.length_a   1.000
_cell.length_b   1.000
_cell.length_c   1.000
_cell.angle_alpha   90.00
_cell.angle_beta   90.00
_cell.angle_gamma   90.00
#
_symmetry.space_group_name_H-M   'P 1'
#
loop_
_entity.id
_entity.type
_entity.pdbx_description
1 polymer ?
#
loop_
_entity_poly.entity_id
_entity_poly.type
_entity_poly.pdbx_seq_one_letter_code
_entity_poly.pdbx_strand_id
1 'polypeptide(L)'
;MRPISECSLMKISAATTQRNVTPSPGPPLDKIVGSWLCDEGPYQKYIEALSGSNPGLKKADPNNKDGPLKKGNALVVLLDSPATGQPDYSKPHEFINSAELREHFKSSQREHSRRRIYLMEGLAPDYVSVIGGHFFMDPSFFQRQERTCVWSNDFTPVSDALPQPSLLSPDKSFHLQYCELRQFNKALENRYYFCQRTRRHVGMTPPRHKEESTTGILRRKLSWWCRNTGNGGWDVVILCDPQLLHLSPDPKEVVPGGLRLITNAKDSLKNGPFQEGYLSFLPPKSFNCPPTAAALSSLAASAPKHSRTSMLRDLIYYYEHHSDLLTPDEWEAPQKSAIFLKKIVAAHYLQLVDYIKVMLPSLELRLTTAWVEEQDQWKSLQTISRRCGNYRDDIEDTLLSLGYPLDGKLDEPSKLRSTDWKDCEKDLQYAYFRLKILKERADNLTTSMTGLASIAGNRQNLEEAKRVKRLNLLALLFIPLAYTSSLFSMQDNFAPNKSDFWIYWISAVGAVAFTSFVTFVLDRALDEEANWTLAPVKYLKFWKNDGKPSMVKRKATGLYDHVRR
;
A
#
# COMPACT_ATOMS: atom_id res chain seq x y z
N MET A 1 46.50 58.95 -30.51
CA MET A 1 45.70 59.96 -31.24
C MET A 1 44.29 59.40 -31.43
N ARG A 2 43.26 60.18 -31.06
CA ARG A 2 41.83 59.89 -31.29
C ARG A 2 41.45 60.13 -32.80
N PRO A 3 40.17 60.02 -33.23
CA PRO A 3 39.34 58.83 -33.49
C PRO A 3 38.58 58.99 -34.86
N ILE A 4 37.39 58.35 -35.01
CA ILE A 4 36.25 58.59 -35.96
C ILE A 4 35.97 57.36 -36.85
N SER A 5 34.86 56.62 -36.57
CA SER A 5 33.57 56.49 -37.31
C SER A 5 33.73 55.80 -38.68
N GLU A 6 32.94 54.82 -39.12
CA GLU A 6 31.49 54.62 -39.15
C GLU A 6 31.25 53.16 -39.60
N CYS A 7 30.20 52.49 -39.12
CA CYS A 7 29.48 51.55 -39.99
C CYS A 7 28.05 51.34 -39.50
N SER A 8 27.11 51.66 -40.38
CA SER A 8 25.67 51.66 -40.19
C SER A 8 25.03 50.28 -40.43
N LEU A 9 24.13 49.92 -39.50
CA LEU A 9 22.79 49.33 -39.72
C LEU A 9 22.62 48.18 -40.71
N MET A 10 22.43 46.96 -40.16
CA MET A 10 21.38 46.05 -40.62
C MET A 10 20.41 45.78 -39.47
N LYS A 11 19.16 46.20 -39.65
CA LYS A 11 18.04 45.98 -38.73
C LYS A 11 17.56 44.53 -38.87
N ILE A 12 17.57 43.77 -37.78
CA ILE A 12 16.73 42.57 -37.62
C ILE A 12 15.77 42.86 -36.46
N SER A 13 14.50 43.01 -36.80
CA SER A 13 13.39 43.25 -35.88
C SER A 13 13.04 41.94 -35.17
N ALA A 14 13.43 41.81 -33.91
CA ALA A 14 12.91 40.78 -33.00
C ALA A 14 12.13 41.47 -31.87
N ALA A 15 10.81 41.30 -31.89
CA ALA A 15 9.90 41.79 -30.87
C ALA A 15 10.30 41.21 -29.50
N THR A 16 10.71 42.09 -28.58
CA THR A 16 11.03 41.73 -27.20
C THR A 16 9.75 41.77 -26.39
N THR A 17 9.14 40.61 -26.15
CA THR A 17 8.10 40.45 -25.14
C THR A 17 8.77 40.52 -23.77
N GLN A 18 8.74 41.69 -23.11
CA GLN A 18 9.16 41.83 -21.72
C GLN A 18 8.28 40.92 -20.85
N ARG A 19 8.84 39.79 -20.40
CA ARG A 19 8.26 39.03 -19.29
C ARG A 19 8.46 39.86 -18.03
N ASN A 20 7.37 40.40 -17.49
CA ASN A 20 7.33 40.88 -16.11
C ASN A 20 7.60 39.68 -15.20
N VAL A 21 8.85 39.52 -14.79
CA VAL A 21 9.24 38.59 -13.73
C VAL A 21 8.80 39.25 -12.42
N THR A 22 7.67 38.79 -11.90
CA THR A 22 7.32 39.01 -10.50
C THR A 22 8.50 38.53 -9.66
N PRO A 23 9.10 39.35 -8.76
CA PRO A 23 10.19 38.88 -7.93
C PRO A 23 9.69 37.67 -7.15
N SER A 24 10.40 36.56 -7.32
CA SER A 24 10.15 35.38 -6.49
C SER A 24 10.18 35.81 -5.03
N PRO A 25 9.27 35.31 -4.18
CA PRO A 25 9.35 35.60 -2.76
C PRO A 25 10.75 35.23 -2.30
N GLY A 26 11.46 36.20 -1.70
CA GLY A 26 12.82 36.00 -1.21
C GLY A 26 12.91 34.75 -0.32
N PRO A 27 14.10 34.15 -0.19
CA PRO A 27 14.27 32.93 0.59
C PRO A 27 13.64 33.16 1.97
N PRO A 28 12.74 32.25 2.43
CA PRO A 28 12.21 32.36 3.77
C PRO A 28 13.40 32.33 4.74
N LEU A 29 13.44 33.28 5.69
CA LEU A 29 14.39 33.37 6.82
C LEU A 29 15.09 32.02 7.05
N ASP A 30 16.40 31.96 6.77
CA ASP A 30 17.19 30.73 6.70
C ASP A 30 16.88 29.82 7.90
N LYS A 31 16.01 28.83 7.67
CA LYS A 31 15.72 27.83 8.69
C LYS A 31 17.00 27.02 8.86
N ILE A 32 17.61 27.14 10.04
CA ILE A 32 18.80 26.37 10.43
C ILE A 32 18.58 24.91 10.06
N VAL A 33 19.49 24.35 9.26
CA VAL A 33 19.39 22.99 8.75
C VAL A 33 19.34 22.01 9.93
N GLY A 34 18.47 21.01 9.84
CA GLY A 34 18.31 19.99 10.89
C GLY A 34 17.48 20.41 12.11
N SER A 35 17.06 21.68 12.24
CA SER A 35 16.20 22.15 13.35
C SER A 35 14.83 21.47 13.42
N TRP A 36 14.40 20.86 12.33
CA TRP A 36 13.17 20.05 12.27
C TRP A 36 13.31 18.67 12.95
N LEU A 37 14.54 18.15 13.08
CA LEU A 37 14.84 16.81 13.58
C LEU A 37 15.48 16.82 14.97
N CYS A 38 16.29 17.83 15.26
CA CYS A 38 17.15 17.89 16.44
C CYS A 38 17.12 19.29 17.04
N ASP A 39 17.10 19.37 18.37
CA ASP A 39 17.30 20.61 19.12
C ASP A 39 18.72 21.16 18.92
N GLU A 40 18.89 22.46 19.20
CA GLU A 40 20.16 23.17 19.06
C GLU A 40 21.28 22.50 19.89
N GLY A 41 22.43 22.30 19.25
CA GLY A 41 23.60 21.74 19.90
C GLY A 41 24.63 21.16 18.92
N PRO A 42 25.68 20.47 19.45
CA PRO A 42 26.74 19.90 18.63
C PRO A 42 26.23 18.91 17.57
N TYR A 43 25.18 18.14 17.90
CA TYR A 43 24.62 17.17 16.96
C TYR A 43 23.86 17.85 15.81
N GLN A 44 23.17 18.98 16.04
CA GLN A 44 22.55 19.74 14.95
C GLN A 44 23.60 20.29 13.98
N LYS A 45 24.73 20.79 14.48
CA LYS A 45 25.86 21.23 13.63
C LYS A 45 26.42 20.08 12.80
N TYR A 46 26.45 18.87 13.37
CA TYR A 46 26.84 17.66 12.64
C TYR A 46 25.82 17.30 11.53
N ILE A 47 24.51 17.44 11.79
CA ILE A 47 23.46 17.29 10.77
C ILE A 47 23.64 18.30 9.64
N GLU A 48 23.88 19.57 9.99
CA GLU A 48 24.11 20.64 9.02
C GLU A 48 25.33 20.36 8.14
N ALA A 49 26.44 19.92 8.72
CA ALA A 49 27.66 19.56 8.00
C ALA A 49 27.44 18.43 6.99
N LEU A 50 26.60 17.43 7.32
CA LEU A 50 26.29 16.30 6.45
C LEU A 50 25.16 16.59 5.44
N SER A 51 24.47 17.72 5.56
CA SER A 51 23.34 18.03 4.68
C SER A 51 23.72 18.27 3.22
N GLY A 52 25.00 18.55 2.94
CA GLY A 52 25.53 18.68 1.58
C GLY A 52 25.59 17.34 0.85
N SER A 53 26.10 16.29 1.51
CA SER A 53 26.21 14.93 0.96
C SER A 53 24.91 14.14 1.10
N ASN A 54 24.09 14.43 2.12
CA ASN A 54 22.76 13.89 2.28
C ASN A 54 21.70 15.02 2.23
N PRO A 55 21.18 15.35 1.04
CA PRO A 55 20.16 16.39 0.86
C PRO A 55 18.87 16.15 1.66
N GLY A 56 18.59 14.90 2.04
CA GLY A 56 17.42 14.55 2.83
C GLY A 56 17.44 15.16 4.24
N LEU A 57 18.60 15.54 4.78
CA LEU A 57 18.69 16.18 6.09
C LEU A 57 18.18 17.63 6.10
N LYS A 58 18.05 18.26 4.93
CA LYS A 58 17.67 19.67 4.82
C LYS A 58 16.23 19.96 5.25
N LYS A 59 15.32 18.99 5.08
CA LYS A 59 13.88 19.21 5.29
C LYS A 59 13.20 17.98 5.89
N ALA A 60 12.24 18.23 6.78
CA ALA A 60 11.31 17.24 7.29
C ALA A 60 10.45 16.62 6.18
N ASP A 61 9.75 15.53 6.50
CA ASP A 61 8.83 14.92 5.55
C ASP A 61 7.69 15.92 5.25
N PRO A 62 7.36 16.21 3.98
CA PRO A 62 6.24 17.06 3.62
C PRO A 62 4.91 16.63 4.26
N ASN A 63 4.70 15.34 4.49
CA ASN A 63 3.49 14.82 5.14
C ASN A 63 3.44 15.09 6.66
N ASN A 64 4.56 15.52 7.24
CA ASN A 64 4.67 15.97 8.63
C ASN A 64 4.49 17.48 8.78
N LYS A 65 4.15 18.21 7.71
CA LYS A 65 3.93 19.67 7.76
C LYS A 65 2.89 20.08 8.82
N ASP A 66 1.78 19.36 8.89
CA ASP A 66 0.68 19.63 9.84
C ASP A 66 0.85 18.92 11.19
N GLY A 67 1.87 18.06 11.30
CA GLY A 67 2.18 17.28 12.51
C GLY A 67 3.69 17.10 12.69
N PRO A 68 4.45 18.20 12.87
CA PRO A 68 5.90 18.11 13.02
C PRO A 68 6.27 17.40 14.33
N LEU A 69 7.53 16.95 14.42
CA LEU A 69 8.07 16.38 15.65
C LEU A 69 7.94 17.39 16.81
N LYS A 70 7.51 16.90 17.97
CA LYS A 70 7.28 17.72 19.17
C LYS A 70 8.25 17.30 20.26
N LYS A 71 8.79 18.28 21.00
CA LYS A 71 9.64 18.02 22.17
C LYS A 71 8.88 17.23 23.22
N GLY A 72 9.58 16.37 23.95
CA GLY A 72 8.98 15.52 25.01
C GLY A 72 8.11 14.39 24.48
N ASN A 73 7.89 14.27 23.16
CA ASN A 73 6.99 13.27 22.57
C ASN A 73 7.73 11.97 22.21
N ALA A 74 8.64 11.52 23.09
CA ALA A 74 9.33 10.24 23.01
C ALA A 74 9.53 9.68 24.43
N LEU A 75 9.60 8.35 24.52
CA LEU A 75 9.91 7.62 25.75
C LEU A 75 11.21 6.85 25.53
N VAL A 76 12.12 6.90 26.49
CA VAL A 76 13.37 6.13 26.45
C VAL A 76 13.44 5.20 27.65
N VAL A 77 13.76 3.93 27.40
CA VAL A 77 13.95 2.90 28.42
C VAL A 77 15.34 2.30 28.27
N LEU A 78 16.08 2.23 29.36
CA LEU A 78 17.38 1.58 29.44
C LEU A 78 17.23 0.17 30.02
N LEU A 79 17.75 -0.81 29.29
CA LEU A 79 18.05 -2.14 29.80
C LEU A 79 19.57 -2.23 29.99
N ASP A 80 20.02 -2.54 31.20
CA ASP A 80 21.44 -2.47 31.54
C ASP A 80 21.89 -3.71 32.30
N SER A 81 22.97 -4.33 31.83
CA SER A 81 23.52 -5.53 32.43
C SER A 81 25.05 -5.52 32.44
N PRO A 82 25.73 -6.21 33.37
CA PRO A 82 27.18 -6.40 33.32
C PRO A 82 27.63 -7.10 32.02
N ALA A 83 28.86 -6.82 31.57
CA ALA A 83 29.44 -7.49 30.40
C ALA A 83 29.77 -8.97 30.61
N THR A 84 29.86 -9.42 31.85
CA THR A 84 30.25 -10.80 32.19
C THR A 84 29.04 -11.64 32.55
N GLY A 85 28.99 -12.86 32.01
CA GLY A 85 27.96 -13.85 32.34
C GLY A 85 26.64 -13.65 31.58
N GLN A 86 25.58 -14.27 32.11
CA GLN A 86 24.25 -14.14 31.56
C GLN A 86 23.69 -12.74 31.85
N PRO A 87 23.21 -12.00 30.85
CA PRO A 87 22.58 -10.71 31.12
C PRO A 87 21.27 -10.88 31.86
N ASP A 88 21.09 -10.04 32.87
CA ASP A 88 19.83 -9.78 33.56
C ASP A 88 19.32 -8.39 33.14
N TYR A 89 18.12 -8.35 32.56
CA TYR A 89 17.41 -7.14 32.16
C TYR A 89 16.09 -6.95 32.91
N SER A 90 15.94 -7.58 34.09
CA SER A 90 14.71 -7.54 34.90
C SER A 90 14.33 -6.17 35.50
N LYS A 91 15.21 -5.18 35.37
CA LYS A 91 15.02 -3.83 35.93
C LYS A 91 15.13 -2.76 34.84
N PRO A 92 14.15 -2.67 33.92
CA PRO A 92 14.11 -1.58 32.95
C PRO A 92 14.03 -0.23 33.65
N HIS A 93 14.87 0.71 33.24
CA HIS A 93 14.86 2.08 33.74
C HIS A 93 14.22 3.01 32.70
N GLU A 94 13.01 3.50 32.97
CA GLU A 94 12.33 4.47 32.12
C GLU A 94 12.78 5.90 32.48
N PHE A 95 13.23 6.68 31.50
CA PHE A 95 13.56 8.09 31.70
C PHE A 95 12.29 8.95 31.54
N ILE A 96 11.98 9.79 32.53
CA ILE A 96 10.75 10.59 32.54
C ILE A 96 10.82 11.71 31.49
N ASN A 97 12.02 12.27 31.29
CA ASN A 97 12.25 13.38 30.38
C ASN A 97 13.67 13.37 29.80
N SER A 98 13.90 14.22 28.79
CA SER A 98 15.20 14.34 28.12
C SER A 98 16.31 14.92 29.02
N ALA A 99 15.98 15.59 30.13
CA ALA A 99 16.97 16.11 31.08
C ALA A 99 17.57 15.01 31.95
N GLU A 100 16.75 14.07 32.43
CA GLU A 100 17.21 12.87 33.16
C GLU A 100 18.12 12.01 32.28
N LEU A 101 17.72 11.76 31.03
CA LEU A 101 18.55 11.03 30.07
C LEU A 101 19.89 11.74 29.81
N ARG A 102 19.88 13.08 29.73
CA ARG A 102 21.10 13.87 29.57
C ARG A 102 22.01 13.74 30.78
N GLU A 103 21.46 13.74 31.99
CA GLU A 103 22.22 13.59 33.22
C GLU A 103 22.84 12.19 33.34
N HIS A 104 22.10 11.15 32.95
CA HIS A 104 22.61 9.78 32.83
C HIS A 104 23.82 9.70 31.89
N PHE A 105 23.79 10.37 30.75
CA PHE A 105 24.92 10.38 29.81
C PHE A 105 26.12 11.22 30.26
N LYS A 106 25.93 12.18 31.18
CA LYS A 106 27.06 12.92 31.79
C LYS A 106 27.73 12.11 32.89
N SER A 107 26.95 11.37 33.68
CA SER A 107 27.46 10.55 34.79
C SER A 107 28.03 9.21 34.32
N SER A 108 27.55 8.71 33.18
CA SER A 108 28.05 7.47 32.57
C SER A 108 29.42 7.66 31.90
N GLN A 109 30.36 6.78 32.24
CA GLN A 109 31.62 6.65 31.49
C GLN A 109 31.35 6.20 30.05
N ARG A 110 32.12 6.73 29.08
CA ARG A 110 32.02 6.31 27.66
C ARG A 110 32.58 4.91 27.44
N GLU A 111 33.67 4.59 28.14
CA GLU A 111 34.24 3.24 28.18
C GLU A 111 33.71 2.53 29.42
N HIS A 112 33.02 1.42 29.23
CA HIS A 112 32.43 0.65 30.33
C HIS A 112 32.30 -0.83 30.00
N SER A 113 32.36 -1.68 31.04
CA SER A 113 32.15 -3.12 30.95
C SER A 113 30.66 -3.50 31.14
N ARG A 114 29.77 -2.88 30.35
CA ARG A 114 28.31 -3.06 30.45
C ARG A 114 27.68 -3.26 29.09
N ARG A 115 26.58 -4.02 29.06
CA ARG A 115 25.74 -4.32 27.90
C ARG A 115 24.45 -3.53 28.04
N ARG A 116 24.33 -2.46 27.27
CA ARG A 116 23.24 -1.47 27.41
C ARG A 116 22.39 -1.39 26.17
N ILE A 117 21.08 -1.43 26.34
CA ILE A 117 20.10 -1.28 25.28
C ILE A 117 19.20 -0.09 25.60
N TYR A 118 19.31 0.97 24.79
CA TYR A 118 18.45 2.14 24.85
C TYR A 118 17.31 1.95 23.86
N LEU A 119 16.11 1.71 24.37
CA LEU A 119 14.89 1.60 23.58
C LEU A 119 14.19 2.96 23.56
N MET A 120 14.05 3.56 22.38
CA MET A 120 13.39 4.85 22.19
C MET A 120 12.09 4.67 21.40
N GLU A 121 10.95 4.93 22.03
CA GLU A 121 9.64 4.87 21.38
C GLU A 121 9.15 6.27 20.97
N GLY A 122 8.99 6.45 19.66
CA GLY A 122 8.72 7.75 19.04
C GLY A 122 9.99 8.58 18.84
N LEU A 123 9.84 9.68 18.08
CA LEU A 123 10.91 10.64 17.80
C LEU A 123 10.54 12.01 18.35
N ALA A 124 11.50 12.67 18.98
CA ALA A 124 11.36 14.02 19.53
C ALA A 124 12.69 14.78 19.46
N PRO A 125 12.72 16.06 19.06
CA PRO A 125 13.97 16.78 18.78
C PRO A 125 14.93 16.91 19.96
N ASP A 126 14.38 17.03 21.18
CA ASP A 126 15.13 17.09 22.43
C ASP A 126 15.83 15.77 22.73
N TYR A 127 15.15 14.64 22.55
CA TYR A 127 15.75 13.31 22.72
C TYR A 127 16.77 12.97 21.62
N VAL A 128 16.49 13.33 20.37
CA VAL A 128 17.45 13.19 19.26
C VAL A 128 18.74 13.96 19.56
N SER A 129 18.63 15.17 20.12
CA SER A 129 19.81 15.97 20.51
C SER A 129 20.65 15.29 21.60
N VAL A 130 20.00 14.61 22.56
CA VAL A 130 20.66 13.97 23.70
C VAL A 130 21.35 12.67 23.26
N ILE A 131 20.61 11.76 22.63
CA ILE A 131 21.14 10.48 22.17
C ILE A 131 22.13 10.70 21.01
N GLY A 132 21.74 11.47 20.00
CA GLY A 132 22.60 11.81 18.87
C GLY A 132 23.86 12.55 19.31
N GLY A 133 23.75 13.51 20.24
CA GLY A 133 24.90 14.22 20.79
C GLY A 133 25.82 13.39 21.68
N HIS A 134 25.34 12.28 22.25
CA HIS A 134 26.19 11.36 23.01
C HIS A 134 26.92 10.36 22.09
N PHE A 135 26.19 9.72 21.17
CA PHE A 135 26.71 8.63 20.34
C PHE A 135 27.27 9.08 18.99
N PHE A 136 26.91 10.28 18.50
CA PHE A 136 27.28 10.80 17.19
C PHE A 136 26.99 9.82 16.03
N MET A 137 25.84 9.14 16.11
CA MET A 137 25.35 8.26 15.04
C MET A 137 25.12 9.05 13.74
N ASP A 138 25.18 8.37 12.60
CA ASP A 138 24.81 8.97 11.32
C ASP A 138 23.38 9.54 11.40
N PRO A 139 23.15 10.84 11.10
CA PRO A 139 21.82 11.45 11.18
C PRO A 139 20.73 10.77 10.35
N SER A 140 21.11 10.02 9.32
CA SER A 140 20.19 9.22 8.51
C SER A 140 19.46 8.18 9.38
N PHE A 141 20.05 7.73 10.48
CA PHE A 141 19.41 6.84 11.45
C PHE A 141 18.07 7.40 11.96
N PHE A 142 18.05 8.67 12.37
CA PHE A 142 16.83 9.35 12.82
C PHE A 142 15.96 9.84 11.66
N GLN A 143 16.59 10.34 10.58
CA GLN A 143 15.87 10.82 9.40
C GLN A 143 15.03 9.70 8.78
N ARG A 144 15.60 8.52 8.55
CA ARG A 144 14.91 7.37 7.95
C ARG A 144 13.77 6.86 8.82
N GLN A 145 13.97 6.88 10.15
CA GLN A 145 12.91 6.63 11.11
C GLN A 145 11.82 7.71 11.04
N GLU A 146 12.09 8.99 10.75
CA GLU A 146 11.03 9.99 10.58
C GLU A 146 10.23 9.80 9.29
N ARG A 147 10.91 9.55 8.17
CA ARG A 147 10.30 9.49 6.82
C ARG A 147 9.08 8.59 6.78
N THR A 148 7.98 9.12 6.26
CA THR A 148 6.74 8.40 6.04
C THR A 148 6.69 7.84 4.63
N CYS A 149 6.42 6.55 4.51
CA CYS A 149 6.07 5.95 3.23
C CYS A 149 4.57 6.23 3.01
N VAL A 150 4.26 7.32 2.30
CA VAL A 150 2.88 7.80 2.14
C VAL A 150 2.19 7.07 0.99
N TRP A 151 0.95 6.66 1.26
CA TRP A 151 0.06 6.09 0.26
C TRP A 151 -1.04 7.11 0.00
N SER A 152 -0.68 8.20 -0.64
CA SER A 152 -1.60 9.27 -1.04
C SER A 152 -1.70 9.34 -2.55
N ASN A 153 -2.78 9.95 -3.03
CA ASN A 153 -2.87 10.38 -4.42
C ASN A 153 -1.88 11.53 -4.71
N ASP A 154 -1.48 12.26 -3.66
CA ASP A 154 -0.47 13.30 -3.76
C ASP A 154 0.93 12.68 -3.85
N PHE A 155 1.68 13.03 -4.90
CA PHE A 155 3.07 12.65 -5.03
C PHE A 155 3.90 13.39 -3.97
N THR A 156 4.49 12.65 -3.04
CA THR A 156 5.46 13.18 -2.07
C THR A 156 6.88 13.00 -2.64
N PRO A 157 7.61 14.08 -2.98
CA PRO A 157 8.92 14.00 -3.63
C PRO A 157 10.06 13.62 -2.67
N VAL A 158 9.74 13.04 -1.51
CA VAL A 158 10.73 12.56 -0.54
C VAL A 158 10.58 11.05 -0.39
N SER A 159 11.72 10.36 -0.36
CA SER A 159 11.79 8.91 -0.18
C SER A 159 12.67 8.57 1.01
N ASP A 160 12.39 7.45 1.65
CA ASP A 160 13.31 6.77 2.57
C ASP A 160 14.30 5.91 1.77
N ALA A 161 14.99 6.54 0.82
CA ALA A 161 15.88 5.83 -0.08
C ALA A 161 16.97 5.13 0.72
N LEU A 162 17.15 3.83 0.45
CA LEU A 162 18.31 3.11 0.94
C LEU A 162 19.58 3.77 0.40
N PRO A 163 20.66 3.84 1.19
CA PRO A 163 21.98 4.13 0.63
C PRO A 163 22.34 3.02 -0.36
N GLN A 164 23.38 3.24 -1.16
CA GLN A 164 23.87 2.19 -2.06
C GLN A 164 24.12 0.90 -1.26
N PRO A 165 23.72 -0.27 -1.78
CA PRO A 165 23.84 -1.53 -1.04
C PRO A 165 25.26 -1.82 -0.50
N SER A 166 26.30 -1.35 -1.21
CA SER A 166 27.70 -1.46 -0.78
C SER A 166 28.08 -0.62 0.45
N LEU A 167 27.26 0.36 0.81
CA LEU A 167 27.43 1.21 2.00
C LEU A 167 26.62 0.70 3.20
N LEU A 168 25.79 -0.32 3.01
CA LEU A 168 25.06 -0.93 4.11
C LEU A 168 26.05 -1.67 5.03
N SER A 169 25.85 -1.51 6.32
CA SER A 169 26.66 -2.16 7.36
C SER A 169 25.71 -2.83 8.37
N PRO A 170 25.10 -3.98 8.00
CA PRO A 170 24.08 -4.63 8.82
C PRO A 170 24.59 -5.01 10.22
N ASP A 171 25.89 -5.19 10.38
CA ASP A 171 26.52 -5.49 11.68
C ASP A 171 26.65 -4.27 12.61
N LYS A 172 26.43 -3.05 12.09
CA LYS A 172 26.56 -1.79 12.82
C LYS A 172 25.23 -1.04 12.95
N SER A 173 24.45 -1.00 11.88
CA SER A 173 23.13 -0.38 11.89
C SER A 173 22.26 -0.81 10.72
N PHE A 174 20.96 -0.96 10.97
CA PHE A 174 19.99 -1.27 9.92
C PHE A 174 18.62 -0.66 10.23
N HIS A 175 17.76 -0.63 9.21
CA HIS A 175 16.39 -0.14 9.31
C HIS A 175 15.43 -1.20 8.78
N LEU A 176 14.36 -1.47 9.51
CA LEU A 176 13.33 -2.45 9.16
C LEU A 176 11.98 -1.75 9.03
N GLN A 177 11.26 -2.07 7.98
CA GLN A 177 9.85 -1.70 7.83
C GLN A 177 9.01 -2.95 7.98
N TYR A 178 7.83 -2.84 8.57
CA TYR A 178 6.88 -3.93 8.70
C TYR A 178 5.45 -3.41 8.82
N CYS A 179 4.46 -4.31 8.73
CA CYS A 179 3.07 -3.97 8.97
C CYS A 179 2.56 -4.63 10.25
N GLU A 180 1.99 -3.83 11.13
CA GLU A 180 1.28 -4.28 12.32
C GLU A 180 -0.23 -4.33 12.02
N LEU A 181 -0.85 -5.49 12.25
CA LEU A 181 -2.30 -5.64 12.10
C LEU A 181 -3.02 -5.31 13.40
N ARG A 182 -4.00 -4.41 13.33
CA ARG A 182 -4.79 -3.99 14.48
C ARG A 182 -6.28 -4.10 14.20
N GLN A 183 -7.05 -4.54 15.20
CA GLN A 183 -8.50 -4.62 15.14
C GLN A 183 -9.11 -3.42 15.87
N PHE A 184 -9.95 -2.65 15.19
CA PHE A 184 -10.76 -1.58 15.77
C PHE A 184 -12.09 -2.12 16.26
N ASN A 185 -12.59 -1.60 17.38
CA ASN A 185 -13.88 -1.98 17.97
C ASN A 185 -15.10 -1.44 17.21
N LYS A 186 -14.91 -0.82 16.04
CA LYS A 186 -15.95 -0.20 15.22
C LYS A 186 -15.72 -0.48 13.75
N ALA A 187 -16.79 -0.57 12.97
CA ALA A 187 -16.73 -0.62 11.52
C ALA A 187 -16.44 0.79 10.97
N LEU A 188 -15.29 0.99 10.35
CA LEU A 188 -14.83 2.29 9.87
C LEU A 188 -15.07 2.46 8.37
N GLU A 189 -15.21 3.72 7.93
CA GLU A 189 -15.23 4.09 6.52
C GLU A 189 -14.02 3.50 5.79
N ASN A 190 -14.27 2.91 4.60
CA ASN A 190 -13.23 2.34 3.76
C ASN A 190 -12.41 3.43 3.04
N ARG A 191 -11.50 4.05 3.78
CA ARG A 191 -10.55 5.07 3.32
C ARG A 191 -9.19 4.84 3.97
N TYR A 192 -8.16 5.49 3.46
CA TYR A 192 -6.88 5.53 4.14
C TYR A 192 -6.91 6.49 5.33
N TYR A 193 -6.16 6.15 6.37
CA TYR A 193 -5.89 6.98 7.53
C TYR A 193 -4.38 7.05 7.78
N PHE A 194 -4.00 7.92 8.70
CA PHE A 194 -2.64 8.04 9.20
C PHE A 194 -2.66 8.01 10.73
N CYS A 195 -1.59 7.50 11.33
CA CYS A 195 -1.32 7.75 12.74
C CYS A 195 -1.15 9.26 12.94
N GLN A 196 -1.94 9.88 13.82
CA GLN A 196 -1.83 11.33 14.05
C GLN A 196 -0.43 11.75 14.56
N ARG A 197 0.20 10.90 15.38
CA ARG A 197 1.51 11.20 16.00
C ARG A 197 2.68 11.05 15.05
N THR A 198 2.71 10.00 14.23
CA THR A 198 3.86 9.66 13.36
C THR A 198 3.57 9.79 11.88
N ARG A 199 2.32 10.09 11.51
CA ARG A 199 1.87 10.19 10.12
C ARG A 199 2.07 8.92 9.29
N ARG A 200 2.33 7.79 9.95
CA ARG A 200 2.39 6.46 9.32
C ARG A 200 1.05 6.08 8.73
N HIS A 201 1.08 5.57 7.50
CA HIS A 201 -0.13 5.13 6.81
C HIS A 201 -0.78 3.93 7.51
N VAL A 202 -2.11 4.00 7.61
CA VAL A 202 -2.98 2.93 8.11
C VAL A 202 -3.95 2.56 6.99
N GLY A 203 -3.68 1.42 6.36
CA GLY A 203 -4.53 0.88 5.31
C GLY A 203 -5.73 0.15 5.92
N MET A 204 -6.94 0.66 5.70
CA MET A 204 -8.17 -0.04 6.13
C MET A 204 -8.50 -1.16 5.17
N THR A 205 -8.92 -2.31 5.70
CA THR A 205 -9.65 -3.31 4.92
C THR A 205 -11.15 -3.11 5.18
N PRO A 206 -11.99 -3.02 4.14
CA PRO A 206 -13.42 -2.86 4.33
C PRO A 206 -13.98 -3.97 5.24
N PRO A 207 -14.85 -3.63 6.20
CA PRO A 207 -15.50 -4.63 7.04
C PRO A 207 -16.29 -5.61 6.16
N ARG A 208 -16.26 -6.90 6.50
CA ARG A 208 -17.07 -7.89 5.77
C ARG A 208 -18.55 -7.73 6.15
N HIS A 209 -19.44 -8.30 5.34
CA HIS A 209 -20.87 -8.27 5.66
C HIS A 209 -21.10 -8.86 7.06
N LYS A 210 -21.78 -8.08 7.92
CA LYS A 210 -22.07 -8.38 9.34
C LYS A 210 -20.93 -8.18 10.33
N GLU A 211 -19.75 -7.71 9.92
CA GLU A 211 -18.68 -7.34 10.86
C GLU A 211 -18.88 -5.91 11.38
N GLU A 212 -18.94 -5.75 12.69
CA GLU A 212 -19.01 -4.44 13.37
C GLU A 212 -17.62 -3.88 13.72
N SER A 213 -16.57 -4.44 13.11
CA SER A 213 -15.18 -4.11 13.41
C SER A 213 -14.38 -3.95 12.12
N THR A 214 -13.24 -3.28 12.20
CA THR A 214 -12.37 -3.06 11.03
C THR A 214 -10.94 -3.44 11.36
N THR A 215 -10.30 -4.16 10.45
CA THR A 215 -8.87 -4.45 10.55
C THR A 215 -8.08 -3.35 9.82
N GLY A 216 -7.15 -2.72 10.54
CA GLY A 216 -6.18 -1.79 9.98
C GLY A 216 -4.83 -2.45 9.79
N ILE A 217 -4.19 -2.16 8.67
CA ILE A 217 -2.81 -2.54 8.36
C ILE A 217 -1.94 -1.31 8.56
N LEU A 218 -1.24 -1.26 9.69
CA LEU A 218 -0.47 -0.11 10.12
C LEU A 218 1.00 -0.27 9.72
N ARG A 219 1.54 0.64 8.92
CA ARG A 219 2.97 0.65 8.61
C ARG A 219 3.78 1.09 9.82
N ARG A 220 4.83 0.34 10.10
CA ARG A 220 5.77 0.55 11.21
C ARG A 220 7.20 0.54 10.73
N LYS A 221 8.01 1.27 11.46
CA LYS A 221 9.45 1.36 11.27
C LYS A 221 10.18 1.04 12.57
N LEU A 222 11.32 0.38 12.43
CA LEU A 222 12.25 0.13 13.51
C LEU A 222 13.68 0.33 13.01
N SER A 223 14.52 0.94 13.84
CA SER A 223 15.94 1.12 13.53
C SER A 223 16.78 0.57 14.66
N TRP A 224 17.91 -0.06 14.33
CA TRP A 224 18.87 -0.59 15.30
C TRP A 224 20.27 -0.08 14.97
N TRP A 225 21.02 0.29 15.99
CA TRP A 225 22.42 0.73 15.89
C TRP A 225 23.21 0.20 17.09
N CYS A 226 24.49 -0.10 16.90
CA CYS A 226 25.38 -0.47 18.01
C CYS A 226 26.77 0.16 17.94
N ARG A 227 27.45 0.11 19.09
CA ARG A 227 28.90 0.25 19.23
C ARG A 227 29.44 -0.71 20.30
N ASN A 228 30.72 -1.04 20.20
CA ASN A 228 31.45 -1.68 21.30
C ASN A 228 32.03 -0.61 22.24
N THR A 229 32.23 -1.00 23.50
CA THR A 229 32.92 -0.24 24.55
C THR A 229 34.02 -1.11 25.17
N GLY A 230 34.71 -0.61 26.21
CA GLY A 230 35.79 -1.33 26.88
C GLY A 230 35.36 -2.61 27.60
N ASN A 231 36.30 -3.54 27.78
CA ASN A 231 36.14 -4.75 28.61
C ASN A 231 34.88 -5.60 28.27
N GLY A 232 34.62 -5.80 26.97
CA GLY A 232 33.50 -6.62 26.49
C GLY A 232 32.12 -5.97 26.62
N GLY A 233 32.05 -4.68 26.97
CA GLY A 233 30.81 -3.93 26.95
C GLY A 233 30.42 -3.46 25.54
N TRP A 234 29.15 -3.07 25.41
CA TRP A 234 28.61 -2.46 24.20
C TRP A 234 27.35 -1.66 24.50
N ASP A 235 27.05 -0.71 23.62
CA ASP A 235 25.81 0.08 23.64
C ASP A 235 25.00 -0.19 22.36
N VAL A 236 23.69 -0.29 22.53
CA VAL A 236 22.73 -0.45 21.44
C VAL A 236 21.64 0.61 21.57
N VAL A 237 21.26 1.20 20.45
CA VAL A 237 20.11 2.11 20.36
C VAL A 237 19.08 1.50 19.42
N ILE A 238 17.84 1.37 19.89
CA ILE A 238 16.70 0.87 19.10
C ILE A 238 15.64 1.96 19.05
N LEU A 239 15.24 2.35 17.84
CA LEU A 239 14.12 3.26 17.61
C LEU A 239 12.89 2.45 17.22
N CYS A 240 11.77 2.70 17.89
CA CYS A 240 10.49 2.04 17.63
C CYS A 240 9.41 3.09 17.37
N ASP A 241 8.49 2.80 16.44
CA ASP A 241 7.29 3.61 16.29
C ASP A 241 6.36 3.45 17.53
N PRO A 242 5.70 4.53 17.98
CA PRO A 242 4.83 4.51 19.15
C PRO A 242 3.47 3.90 18.86
N GLN A 243 2.75 3.56 19.93
CA GLN A 243 1.40 3.02 19.84
C GLN A 243 0.43 3.90 19.04
N LEU A 244 -0.44 3.28 18.23
CA LEU A 244 -1.52 3.97 17.54
C LEU A 244 -2.64 4.33 18.53
N LEU A 245 -2.70 5.62 18.88
CA LEU A 245 -3.75 6.17 19.72
C LEU A 245 -4.84 6.88 18.92
N HIS A 246 -4.46 7.63 17.88
CA HIS A 246 -5.37 8.48 17.12
C HIS A 246 -5.15 8.36 15.62
N LEU A 247 -6.25 8.27 14.89
CA LEU A 247 -6.28 8.32 13.43
C LEU A 247 -6.39 9.78 12.96
N SER A 248 -5.85 10.04 11.79
CA SER A 248 -5.98 11.30 11.06
C SER A 248 -6.25 11.01 9.59
N PRO A 249 -7.25 11.64 8.95
CA PRO A 249 -8.21 12.56 9.56
C PRO A 249 -9.21 11.84 10.47
N ASP A 250 -10.11 12.61 11.09
CA ASP A 250 -11.05 12.07 12.08
C ASP A 250 -11.90 10.93 11.49
N PRO A 251 -11.98 9.78 12.17
CA PRO A 251 -12.62 8.59 11.63
C PRO A 251 -14.14 8.67 11.64
N LYS A 252 -14.75 8.06 10.63
CA LYS A 252 -16.20 7.87 10.53
C LYS A 252 -16.56 6.39 10.68
N GLU A 253 -17.62 6.14 11.45
CA GLU A 253 -18.22 4.81 11.66
C GLU A 253 -19.27 4.54 10.59
N VAL A 254 -19.32 3.31 10.11
CA VAL A 254 -20.37 2.81 9.23
C VAL A 254 -21.58 2.43 10.08
N VAL A 255 -22.70 3.11 9.85
CA VAL A 255 -23.97 2.87 10.56
C VAL A 255 -25.08 2.56 9.55
N PRO A 256 -26.19 1.90 9.94
CA PRO A 256 -27.34 1.75 9.05
C PRO A 256 -27.80 3.11 8.54
N GLY A 257 -27.80 3.29 7.21
CA GLY A 257 -28.21 4.54 6.56
C GLY A 257 -27.10 5.55 6.28
N GLY A 258 -25.82 5.28 6.60
CA GLY A 258 -24.71 6.13 6.15
C GLY A 258 -23.44 6.10 7.00
N LEU A 259 -22.65 7.17 6.91
CA LEU A 259 -21.42 7.36 7.68
C LEU A 259 -21.65 8.39 8.80
N ARG A 260 -21.23 8.07 10.02
CA ARG A 260 -21.32 8.96 11.17
C ARG A 260 -19.95 9.30 11.71
N LEU A 261 -19.67 10.58 11.93
CA LEU A 261 -18.43 11.02 12.59
C LEU A 261 -18.35 10.46 14.01
N ILE A 262 -17.21 9.89 14.39
CA ILE A 262 -17.01 9.37 15.74
C ILE A 262 -16.69 10.54 16.67
N THR A 263 -17.68 10.96 17.48
CA THR A 263 -17.45 11.93 18.56
C THR A 263 -16.58 11.31 19.66
N ASN A 264 -15.68 12.10 20.23
CA ASN A 264 -14.72 11.65 21.25
C ASN A 264 -13.95 10.39 20.84
N ALA A 265 -13.44 10.35 19.60
CA ALA A 265 -12.72 9.21 19.04
C ALA A 265 -11.57 8.71 19.96
N LYS A 266 -11.00 9.59 20.78
CA LYS A 266 -9.95 9.23 21.76
C LYS A 266 -10.40 8.15 22.75
N ASP A 267 -11.65 8.20 23.19
CA ASP A 267 -12.16 7.31 24.24
C ASP A 267 -13.00 6.17 23.64
N SER A 268 -13.72 6.46 22.56
CA SER A 268 -14.69 5.55 21.96
C SER A 268 -14.11 4.58 20.93
N LEU A 269 -13.06 5.00 20.19
CA LEU A 269 -12.40 4.18 19.17
C LEU A 269 -11.19 3.46 19.78
N LYS A 270 -11.42 2.24 20.23
CA LYS A 270 -10.38 1.37 20.80
C LYS A 270 -9.82 0.46 19.72
N ASN A 271 -8.53 0.17 19.82
CA ASN A 271 -7.87 -0.77 18.91
C ASN A 271 -6.92 -1.69 19.67
N GLY A 272 -6.94 -2.97 19.32
CA GLY A 272 -6.08 -4.01 19.88
C GLY A 272 -5.28 -4.73 18.79
N PRO A 273 -4.31 -5.57 19.18
CA PRO A 273 -3.62 -6.42 18.22
C PRO A 273 -4.61 -7.37 17.53
N PHE A 274 -4.50 -7.53 16.21
CA PHE A 274 -5.34 -8.46 15.45
C PHE A 274 -5.09 -9.90 15.93
N GLN A 275 -6.15 -10.66 16.20
CA GLN A 275 -6.08 -12.03 16.73
C GLN A 275 -5.19 -12.16 17.98
N GLU A 276 -5.25 -11.17 18.88
CA GLU A 276 -4.41 -11.08 20.09
C GLU A 276 -2.91 -10.90 19.83
N GLY A 277 -2.51 -10.75 18.55
CA GLY A 277 -1.16 -10.42 18.10
C GLY A 277 -0.51 -11.52 17.27
N TYR A 278 0.79 -11.37 17.01
CA TYR A 278 1.55 -12.35 16.24
C TYR A 278 1.81 -13.63 17.06
N LEU A 279 1.96 -14.75 16.35
CA LEU A 279 2.28 -16.04 16.94
C LEU A 279 3.66 -16.03 17.59
N SER A 280 3.80 -16.70 18.74
CA SER A 280 5.12 -16.82 19.40
C SER A 280 6.12 -17.50 18.48
N PHE A 281 7.29 -16.89 18.31
CA PHE A 281 8.43 -17.45 17.58
C PHE A 281 9.36 -18.28 18.47
N LEU A 282 9.09 -18.33 19.78
CA LEU A 282 9.86 -19.16 20.70
C LEU A 282 9.46 -20.63 20.54
N PRO A 283 10.40 -21.58 20.57
CA PRO A 283 10.09 -23.00 20.53
C PRO A 283 9.08 -23.38 21.63
N PRO A 284 8.02 -24.11 21.29
CA PRO A 284 7.11 -24.61 22.30
C PRO A 284 7.87 -25.58 23.22
N LYS A 285 7.55 -25.56 24.52
CA LYS A 285 8.07 -26.57 25.45
C LYS A 285 7.52 -27.93 25.03
N SER A 286 8.38 -28.79 24.50
CA SER A 286 8.05 -30.16 24.13
C SER A 286 8.15 -31.09 25.34
N PHE A 287 7.18 -31.98 25.50
CA PHE A 287 7.25 -33.06 26.48
C PHE A 287 7.52 -34.39 25.78
N ASN A 288 8.53 -35.12 26.25
CA ASN A 288 8.87 -36.46 25.73
C ASN A 288 7.88 -37.54 26.20
N CYS A 289 7.03 -37.22 27.17
CA CYS A 289 5.95 -38.06 27.68
C CYS A 289 4.72 -37.17 27.98
N PRO A 290 3.50 -37.73 28.09
CA PRO A 290 2.32 -36.94 28.44
C PRO A 290 2.55 -36.13 29.74
N PRO A 291 2.43 -34.79 29.70
CA PRO A 291 2.70 -33.96 30.86
C PRO A 291 1.67 -34.23 31.96
N THR A 292 2.13 -34.15 33.21
CA THR A 292 1.22 -34.24 34.37
C THR A 292 0.34 -32.99 34.46
N ALA A 293 -0.84 -33.11 35.08
CA ALA A 293 -1.74 -31.96 35.28
C ALA A 293 -1.07 -30.81 36.04
N ALA A 294 -0.14 -31.13 36.96
CA ALA A 294 0.67 -30.14 37.67
C ALA A 294 1.66 -29.41 36.75
N ALA A 295 2.31 -30.13 35.82
CA ALA A 295 3.20 -29.53 34.83
C ALA A 295 2.46 -28.62 33.83
N LEU A 296 1.23 -28.99 33.44
CA LEU A 296 0.37 -28.14 32.62
C LEU A 296 -0.11 -26.89 33.38
N SER A 297 -0.42 -27.04 34.67
CA SER A 297 -0.83 -25.93 35.52
C SER A 297 0.33 -24.97 35.79
N SER A 298 1.54 -25.47 36.01
CA SER A 298 2.73 -24.64 36.18
C SER A 298 3.14 -23.95 34.87
N LEU A 299 2.98 -24.58 33.71
CA LEU A 299 3.12 -23.94 32.40
C LEU A 299 2.16 -22.76 32.23
N ALA A 300 0.88 -22.95 32.53
CA ALA A 300 -0.14 -21.92 32.42
C ALA A 300 0.09 -20.77 33.42
N ALA A 301 0.59 -21.08 34.62
CA ALA A 301 0.88 -20.09 35.66
C ALA A 301 2.23 -19.37 35.48
N SER A 302 3.21 -19.98 34.81
CA SER A 302 4.58 -19.44 34.64
C SER A 302 4.78 -18.61 33.39
N ALA A 303 3.82 -18.58 32.45
CA ALA A 303 3.91 -17.74 31.26
C ALA A 303 3.44 -16.31 31.58
N PRO A 304 4.34 -15.32 31.73
CA PRO A 304 3.93 -13.94 31.93
C PRO A 304 3.08 -13.49 30.75
N LYS A 305 1.93 -12.87 31.03
CA LYS A 305 0.96 -12.48 30.02
C LYS A 305 1.55 -11.44 29.08
N HIS A 306 1.91 -11.85 27.86
CA HIS A 306 2.45 -10.95 26.85
C HIS A 306 1.33 -10.12 26.21
N SER A 307 1.36 -8.80 26.43
CA SER A 307 0.26 -7.90 26.04
C SER A 307 0.24 -7.53 24.55
N ARG A 308 1.37 -7.68 23.82
CA ARG A 308 1.51 -7.36 22.38
C ARG A 308 0.96 -5.98 22.04
N THR A 309 1.24 -5.01 22.91
CA THR A 309 0.63 -3.68 22.84
C THR A 309 1.38 -2.79 21.88
N SER A 310 2.70 -2.66 22.05
CA SER A 310 3.61 -1.90 21.18
C SER A 310 4.98 -2.59 21.08
N MET A 311 5.75 -2.27 20.04
CA MET A 311 7.10 -2.83 19.82
C MET A 311 8.03 -2.60 21.01
N LEU A 312 7.93 -1.46 21.69
CA LEU A 312 8.71 -1.18 22.90
C LEU A 312 8.40 -2.20 24.00
N ARG A 313 7.11 -2.41 24.29
CA ARG A 313 6.66 -3.31 25.36
C ARG A 313 7.00 -4.77 25.03
N ASP A 314 6.92 -5.13 23.76
CA ASP A 314 7.29 -6.48 23.30
C ASP A 314 8.79 -6.71 23.49
N LEU A 315 9.64 -5.75 23.10
CA LEU A 315 11.09 -5.86 23.32
C LEU A 315 11.45 -5.96 24.80
N ILE A 316 10.88 -5.10 25.65
CA ILE A 316 11.10 -5.17 27.11
C ILE A 316 10.75 -6.57 27.62
N TYR A 317 9.57 -7.08 27.23
CA TYR A 317 9.13 -8.42 27.62
C TYR A 317 10.14 -9.51 27.24
N TYR A 318 10.64 -9.54 26.00
CA TYR A 318 11.59 -10.56 25.57
C TYR A 318 12.96 -10.42 26.24
N TYR A 319 13.49 -9.21 26.39
CA TYR A 319 14.78 -9.05 27.07
C TYR A 319 14.71 -9.40 28.56
N GLU A 320 13.60 -9.05 29.21
CA GLU A 320 13.38 -9.34 30.63
C GLU A 320 13.20 -10.85 30.90
N HIS A 321 12.39 -11.53 30.08
CA HIS A 321 11.96 -12.90 30.39
C HIS A 321 12.67 -14.00 29.58
N HIS A 322 13.36 -13.64 28.50
CA HIS A 322 13.87 -14.59 27.51
C HIS A 322 15.33 -14.35 27.10
N SER A 323 16.04 -13.45 27.78
CA SER A 323 17.47 -13.22 27.53
C SER A 323 18.34 -14.45 27.84
N ASP A 324 17.86 -15.35 28.69
CA ASP A 324 18.42 -16.66 29.02
C ASP A 324 18.44 -17.66 27.85
N LEU A 325 17.63 -17.45 26.81
CA LEU A 325 17.61 -18.30 25.62
C LEU A 325 18.85 -18.12 24.71
N LEU A 326 19.64 -17.09 24.96
CA LEU A 326 20.91 -16.82 24.29
C LEU A 326 22.06 -17.09 25.26
N THR A 327 23.13 -17.75 24.81
CA THR A 327 24.25 -18.09 25.69
C THR A 327 25.08 -16.86 26.06
N PRO A 328 25.85 -16.88 27.17
CA PRO A 328 26.72 -15.77 27.55
C PRO A 328 27.70 -15.35 26.45
N ASP A 329 28.23 -16.32 25.70
CA ASP A 329 29.16 -16.11 24.59
C ASP A 329 28.47 -15.41 23.40
N GLU A 330 27.21 -15.74 23.13
CA GLU A 330 26.44 -15.02 22.11
C GLU A 330 26.28 -13.54 22.48
N TRP A 331 26.09 -13.23 23.76
CA TRP A 331 25.93 -11.85 24.20
C TRP A 331 27.21 -10.99 24.13
N GLU A 332 28.37 -11.57 23.84
CA GLU A 332 29.60 -10.79 23.59
C GLU A 332 29.46 -9.90 22.35
N ALA A 333 28.75 -10.38 21.33
CA ALA A 333 28.52 -9.65 20.10
C ALA A 333 27.25 -8.77 20.22
N PRO A 334 27.33 -7.44 20.06
CA PRO A 334 26.16 -6.56 20.17
C PRO A 334 25.06 -6.92 19.17
N GLN A 335 25.41 -7.50 18.01
CA GLN A 335 24.49 -7.92 16.97
C GLN A 335 23.46 -8.93 17.48
N LYS A 336 23.78 -9.73 18.51
CA LYS A 336 22.86 -10.71 19.09
C LYS A 336 21.71 -10.06 19.85
N SER A 337 21.87 -8.82 20.32
CA SER A 337 20.74 -8.03 20.84
C SER A 337 19.61 -7.89 19.80
N ALA A 338 19.94 -7.85 18.50
CA ALA A 338 18.95 -7.70 17.45
C ALA A 338 18.11 -8.96 17.16
N ILE A 339 18.30 -10.09 17.85
CA ILE A 339 17.54 -11.31 17.58
C ILE A 339 16.05 -11.10 17.83
N PHE A 340 15.66 -10.58 19.00
CA PHE A 340 14.24 -10.43 19.34
C PHE A 340 13.52 -9.45 18.42
N LEU A 341 14.13 -8.31 18.10
CA LEU A 341 13.52 -7.36 17.18
C LEU A 341 13.32 -7.96 15.77
N LYS A 342 14.31 -8.70 15.25
CA LYS A 342 14.21 -9.36 13.93
C LYS A 342 13.10 -10.41 13.93
N LYS A 343 12.98 -11.18 15.01
CA LYS A 343 11.95 -12.21 15.18
C LYS A 343 10.54 -11.63 15.30
N ILE A 344 10.36 -10.53 16.03
CA ILE A 344 9.08 -9.82 16.11
C ILE A 344 8.67 -9.29 14.73
N VAL A 345 9.60 -8.67 14.00
CA VAL A 345 9.36 -8.19 12.63
C VAL A 345 8.96 -9.32 11.70
N ALA A 346 9.69 -10.45 11.73
CA ALA A 346 9.35 -11.63 10.93
C ALA A 346 7.95 -12.17 11.28
N ALA A 347 7.60 -12.22 12.57
CA ALA A 347 6.29 -12.69 13.02
C ALA A 347 5.15 -11.78 12.54
N HIS A 348 5.35 -10.45 12.52
CA HIS A 348 4.38 -9.52 11.92
C HIS A 348 4.21 -9.73 10.41
N TYR A 349 5.31 -9.99 9.69
CA TYR A 349 5.23 -10.32 8.26
C TYR A 349 4.47 -11.63 8.00
N LEU A 350 4.67 -12.65 8.82
CA LEU A 350 3.88 -13.89 8.74
C LEU A 350 2.40 -13.63 8.99
N GLN A 351 2.07 -12.82 10.00
CA GLN A 351 0.69 -12.44 10.29
C GLN A 351 0.05 -11.69 9.10
N LEU A 352 0.80 -10.80 8.45
CA LEU A 352 0.37 -10.08 7.25
C LEU A 352 0.13 -11.05 6.08
N VAL A 353 1.06 -11.98 5.85
CA VAL A 353 0.93 -13.02 4.81
C VAL A 353 -0.35 -13.83 5.02
N ASP A 354 -0.60 -14.30 6.23
CA ASP A 354 -1.79 -15.10 6.53
C ASP A 354 -3.08 -14.27 6.38
N TYR A 355 -3.06 -13.02 6.82
CA TYR A 355 -4.19 -12.10 6.63
C TYR A 355 -4.55 -11.91 5.15
N ILE A 356 -3.55 -11.62 4.30
CA ILE A 356 -3.76 -11.45 2.85
C ILE A 356 -4.19 -12.77 2.20
N LYS A 357 -3.58 -13.89 2.60
CA LYS A 357 -3.91 -15.24 2.11
C LYS A 357 -5.38 -15.59 2.36
N VAL A 358 -5.95 -15.19 3.49
CA VAL A 358 -7.36 -15.43 3.82
C VAL A 358 -8.28 -14.38 3.16
N MET A 359 -7.79 -13.17 2.94
CA MET A 359 -8.57 -12.11 2.30
C MET A 359 -8.75 -12.34 0.79
N LEU A 360 -7.71 -12.74 0.05
CA LEU A 360 -7.78 -12.88 -1.41
C LEU A 360 -8.90 -13.82 -1.89
N PRO A 361 -9.09 -15.03 -1.34
CA PRO A 361 -10.19 -15.92 -1.75
C PRO A 361 -11.57 -15.29 -1.59
N SER A 362 -11.77 -14.43 -0.59
CA SER A 362 -13.06 -13.74 -0.42
C SER A 362 -13.33 -12.74 -1.54
N LEU A 363 -12.29 -12.11 -2.10
CA LEU A 363 -12.40 -11.26 -3.29
C LEU A 363 -12.62 -12.10 -4.55
N GLU A 364 -11.96 -13.26 -4.67
CA GLU A 364 -12.17 -14.21 -5.77
C GLU A 364 -13.62 -14.69 -5.85
N LEU A 365 -14.19 -15.08 -4.71
CA LEU A 365 -15.57 -15.54 -4.66
C LEU A 365 -16.54 -14.43 -5.09
N ARG A 366 -16.31 -13.19 -4.67
CA ARG A 366 -17.12 -12.03 -5.09
C ARG A 366 -17.08 -11.83 -6.61
N LEU A 367 -15.91 -11.97 -7.22
CA LEU A 367 -15.76 -11.88 -8.69
C LEU A 367 -16.60 -12.95 -9.41
N THR A 368 -16.70 -14.16 -8.86
CA THR A 368 -17.49 -15.23 -9.49
C THR A 368 -19.00 -15.12 -9.29
N THR A 369 -19.45 -14.42 -8.23
CA THR A 369 -20.85 -14.47 -7.77
C THR A 369 -21.64 -13.19 -8.01
N ALA A 370 -21.00 -12.02 -8.00
CA ALA A 370 -21.68 -10.73 -7.98
C ALA A 370 -21.28 -9.86 -9.19
N TRP A 371 -22.05 -9.94 -10.27
CA TRP A 371 -21.88 -9.12 -11.48
C TRP A 371 -22.41 -7.68 -11.34
N VAL A 372 -23.12 -7.36 -10.25
CA VAL A 372 -23.91 -6.11 -10.14
C VAL A 372 -23.12 -4.94 -9.53
N GLU A 373 -21.94 -5.18 -8.95
CA GLU A 373 -21.12 -4.15 -8.27
C GLU A 373 -19.67 -4.09 -8.81
N GLU A 374 -19.50 -4.11 -10.14
CA GLU A 374 -18.18 -4.24 -10.79
C GLU A 374 -17.17 -3.17 -10.35
N GLN A 375 -17.62 -1.92 -10.17
CA GLN A 375 -16.72 -0.80 -9.91
C GLN A 375 -16.06 -0.87 -8.52
N ASP A 376 -16.82 -1.19 -7.47
CA ASP A 376 -16.29 -1.23 -6.10
C ASP A 376 -15.47 -2.50 -5.83
N GLN A 377 -15.84 -3.59 -6.50
CA GLN A 377 -15.01 -4.80 -6.54
C GLN A 377 -13.67 -4.52 -7.22
N TRP A 378 -13.67 -3.84 -8.36
CA TRP A 378 -12.45 -3.47 -9.08
C TRP A 378 -11.56 -2.55 -8.26
N LYS A 379 -12.12 -1.51 -7.63
CA LYS A 379 -11.36 -0.63 -6.70
C LYS A 379 -10.72 -1.43 -5.57
N SER A 380 -11.45 -2.37 -4.97
CA SER A 380 -10.95 -3.20 -3.88
C SER A 380 -9.80 -4.11 -4.33
N LEU A 381 -9.94 -4.71 -5.52
CA LEU A 381 -8.94 -5.60 -6.11
C LEU A 381 -7.66 -4.85 -6.50
N GLN A 382 -7.79 -3.70 -7.16
CA GLN A 382 -6.66 -2.83 -7.49
C GLN A 382 -5.94 -2.34 -6.23
N THR A 383 -6.70 -2.00 -5.19
CA THR A 383 -6.14 -1.57 -3.90
C THR A 383 -5.33 -2.69 -3.26
N ILE A 384 -5.82 -3.94 -3.24
CA ILE A 384 -5.05 -5.04 -2.66
C ILE A 384 -3.84 -5.45 -3.52
N SER A 385 -3.94 -5.43 -4.85
CA SER A 385 -2.79 -5.71 -5.73
C SER A 385 -1.68 -4.69 -5.50
N ARG A 386 -2.03 -3.38 -5.52
CA ARG A 386 -1.09 -2.31 -5.19
C ARG A 386 -0.50 -2.49 -3.79
N ARG A 387 -1.34 -2.87 -2.81
CA ARG A 387 -0.88 -3.12 -1.44
C ARG A 387 0.15 -4.24 -1.35
N CYS A 388 -0.12 -5.37 -2.00
CA CYS A 388 0.79 -6.50 -2.02
C CYS A 388 2.13 -6.16 -2.68
N GLY A 389 2.12 -5.31 -3.72
CA GLY A 389 3.35 -4.82 -4.34
C GLY A 389 4.22 -4.05 -3.34
N ASN A 390 3.62 -3.09 -2.65
CA ASN A 390 4.33 -2.30 -1.66
C ASN A 390 4.82 -3.12 -0.45
N TYR A 391 4.05 -4.12 0.00
CA TYR A 391 4.51 -5.00 1.09
C TYR A 391 5.67 -5.89 0.68
N ARG A 392 5.70 -6.33 -0.58
CA ARG A 392 6.83 -7.06 -1.17
C ARG A 392 8.07 -6.16 -1.22
N ASP A 393 7.90 -4.92 -1.67
CA ASP A 393 9.01 -3.97 -1.76
C ASP A 393 9.56 -3.63 -0.36
N ASP A 394 8.70 -3.47 0.66
CA ASP A 394 9.16 -3.22 2.05
C ASP A 394 10.00 -4.36 2.63
N ILE A 395 9.62 -5.62 2.38
CA ILE A 395 10.37 -6.77 2.88
C ILE A 395 11.65 -6.99 2.06
N GLU A 396 11.66 -6.62 0.77
CA GLU A 396 12.86 -6.62 -0.06
C GLU A 396 13.90 -5.61 0.48
N ASP A 397 13.46 -4.39 0.79
CA ASP A 397 14.29 -3.38 1.46
C ASP A 397 14.79 -3.87 2.84
N THR A 398 13.95 -4.63 3.56
CA THR A 398 14.30 -5.24 4.85
C THR A 398 15.39 -6.31 4.70
N LEU A 399 15.26 -7.20 3.72
CA LEU A 399 16.28 -8.21 3.42
C LEU A 399 17.61 -7.54 3.01
N LEU A 400 17.55 -6.53 2.14
CA LEU A 400 18.72 -5.74 1.75
C LEU A 400 19.38 -5.05 2.95
N SER A 401 18.60 -4.38 3.80
CA SER A 401 19.14 -3.70 4.99
C SER A 401 19.77 -4.64 6.01
N LEU A 402 19.38 -5.92 6.01
CA LEU A 402 19.97 -6.97 6.85
C LEU A 402 21.12 -7.72 6.18
N GLY A 403 21.39 -7.46 4.89
CA GLY A 403 22.40 -8.16 4.11
C GLY A 403 21.99 -9.59 3.72
N TYR A 404 20.69 -9.89 3.69
CA TYR A 404 20.17 -11.20 3.33
C TYR A 404 19.94 -11.32 1.81
N PRO A 405 20.25 -12.47 1.20
CA PRO A 405 20.06 -12.67 -0.23
C PRO A 405 18.57 -12.78 -0.58
N LEU A 406 18.19 -12.22 -1.74
CA LEU A 406 16.81 -12.24 -2.26
C LEU A 406 16.46 -13.55 -2.98
N ASP A 407 17.46 -14.21 -3.59
CA ASP A 407 17.24 -15.37 -4.46
C ASP A 407 16.86 -16.65 -3.70
N GLY A 408 16.90 -16.63 -2.36
CA GLY A 408 16.54 -17.76 -1.52
C GLY A 408 17.33 -19.04 -1.77
N LYS A 409 18.42 -18.96 -2.54
CA LYS A 409 19.41 -20.01 -2.63
C LYS A 409 20.12 -20.06 -1.29
N LEU A 410 19.54 -20.83 -0.38
CA LEU A 410 20.24 -21.36 0.77
C LEU A 410 21.27 -22.33 0.17
N ASP A 411 22.45 -21.83 -0.18
CA ASP A 411 23.52 -22.56 -0.89
C ASP A 411 24.03 -23.81 -0.13
N GLU A 412 23.49 -24.06 1.06
CA GLU A 412 23.86 -25.13 1.98
C GLU A 412 22.64 -26.00 2.34
N PRO A 413 22.60 -27.29 1.92
CA PRO A 413 21.56 -28.26 2.33
C PRO A 413 21.43 -28.40 3.85
N SER A 414 22.52 -28.13 4.57
CA SER A 414 22.61 -28.11 6.04
C SER A 414 21.75 -26.99 6.66
N LYS A 415 21.71 -25.79 6.06
CA LYS A 415 20.89 -24.66 6.51
C LYS A 415 19.38 -24.91 6.34
N LEU A 416 18.98 -25.64 5.29
CA LEU A 416 17.55 -25.98 5.10
C LEU A 416 17.00 -26.84 6.24
N ARG A 417 17.83 -27.77 6.74
CA ARG A 417 17.48 -28.74 7.79
C ARG A 417 17.74 -28.24 9.21
N SER A 418 18.53 -27.17 9.37
CA SER A 418 18.69 -26.50 10.66
C SER A 418 17.33 -25.97 11.14
N THR A 419 16.96 -26.37 12.35
CA THR A 419 15.74 -25.94 13.05
C THR A 419 16.08 -25.00 14.20
N ASP A 420 17.11 -24.17 14.04
CA ASP A 420 17.40 -23.14 15.02
C ASP A 420 16.36 -22.02 14.91
N TRP A 421 15.59 -21.83 15.99
CA TRP A 421 14.61 -20.75 16.08
C TRP A 421 15.24 -19.37 15.99
N LYS A 422 16.56 -19.24 16.11
CA LYS A 422 17.29 -17.97 15.98
C LYS A 422 17.51 -17.53 14.52
N ASP A 423 17.28 -18.41 13.55
CA ASP A 423 17.50 -18.12 12.12
C ASP A 423 16.46 -17.11 11.59
N CYS A 424 16.83 -15.82 11.56
CA CYS A 424 15.97 -14.74 11.06
C CYS A 424 15.97 -14.64 9.53
N GLU A 425 17.02 -15.12 8.88
CA GLU A 425 17.18 -15.07 7.42
C GLU A 425 16.12 -15.95 6.77
N LYS A 426 16.00 -17.20 7.25
CA LYS A 426 15.01 -18.17 6.79
C LYS A 426 13.57 -17.66 6.92
N ASP A 427 13.22 -17.07 8.06
CA ASP A 427 11.87 -16.57 8.33
C ASP A 427 11.49 -15.41 7.39
N LEU A 428 12.39 -14.45 7.22
CA LEU A 428 12.14 -13.28 6.38
C LEU A 428 12.15 -13.63 4.88
N GLN A 429 13.04 -14.52 4.44
CA GLN A 429 13.03 -15.04 3.08
C GLN A 429 11.71 -15.78 2.78
N TYR A 430 11.26 -16.64 3.71
CA TYR A 430 9.97 -17.31 3.55
C TYR A 430 8.83 -16.28 3.41
N ALA A 431 8.76 -15.29 4.29
CA ALA A 431 7.76 -14.23 4.19
C ALA A 431 7.82 -13.47 2.86
N TYR A 432 9.02 -13.17 2.34
CA TYR A 432 9.22 -12.53 1.03
C TYR A 432 8.64 -13.39 -0.10
N PHE A 433 8.99 -14.68 -0.17
CA PHE A 433 8.45 -15.57 -1.20
C PHE A 433 6.94 -15.71 -1.11
N ARG A 434 6.38 -15.77 0.10
CA ARG A 434 4.92 -15.81 0.29
C ARG A 434 4.25 -14.53 -0.20
N LEU A 435 4.78 -13.36 0.11
CA LEU A 435 4.25 -12.08 -0.38
C LEU A 435 4.36 -11.96 -1.91
N LYS A 436 5.47 -12.44 -2.50
CA LYS A 436 5.65 -12.50 -3.96
C LYS A 436 4.55 -13.33 -4.63
N ILE A 437 4.29 -14.55 -4.13
CA ILE A 437 3.22 -15.43 -4.64
C ILE A 437 1.83 -14.76 -4.48
N LEU A 438 1.57 -14.11 -3.34
CA LEU A 438 0.29 -13.43 -3.10
C LEU A 438 0.10 -12.23 -4.04
N LYS A 439 1.17 -11.49 -4.36
CA LYS A 439 1.15 -10.42 -5.36
C LYS A 439 0.84 -10.95 -6.75
N GLU A 440 1.52 -12.00 -7.19
CA GLU A 440 1.27 -12.65 -8.48
C GLU A 440 -0.18 -13.12 -8.58
N ARG A 441 -0.72 -13.72 -7.51
CA ARG A 441 -2.12 -14.12 -7.44
C ARG A 441 -3.06 -12.91 -7.58
N ALA A 442 -2.80 -11.82 -6.86
CA ALA A 442 -3.62 -10.60 -6.96
C ALA A 442 -3.59 -9.97 -8.37
N ASP A 443 -2.47 -10.04 -9.07
CA ASP A 443 -2.33 -9.56 -10.46
C ASP A 443 -3.08 -10.43 -11.46
N ASN A 444 -3.02 -11.75 -11.29
CA ASN A 444 -3.80 -12.69 -12.09
C ASN A 444 -5.31 -12.46 -11.93
N LEU A 445 -5.77 -12.15 -10.72
CA LEU A 445 -7.16 -11.77 -10.47
C LEU A 445 -7.51 -10.44 -11.12
N THR A 446 -6.62 -9.45 -11.05
CA THR A 446 -6.82 -8.14 -11.67
C THR A 446 -6.97 -8.27 -13.19
N THR A 447 -6.15 -9.13 -13.80
CA THR A 447 -6.21 -9.45 -15.24
C THR A 447 -7.52 -10.17 -15.58
N SER A 448 -7.91 -11.17 -14.78
CA SER A 448 -9.17 -11.89 -14.93
C SER A 448 -10.39 -10.96 -14.84
N MET A 449 -10.39 -10.04 -13.87
CA MET A 449 -11.46 -9.04 -13.70
C MET A 449 -11.54 -8.09 -14.89
N THR A 450 -10.40 -7.67 -15.44
CA THR A 450 -10.36 -6.83 -16.65
C THR A 450 -11.00 -7.56 -17.85
N GLY A 451 -10.74 -8.86 -17.99
CA GLY A 451 -11.41 -9.70 -19.00
C GLY A 451 -12.92 -9.78 -18.80
N LEU A 452 -13.39 -9.97 -17.56
CA LEU A 452 -14.82 -10.00 -17.23
C LEU A 452 -15.50 -8.66 -17.51
N ALA A 453 -14.89 -7.54 -17.11
CA ALA A 453 -15.42 -6.20 -17.37
C ALA A 453 -15.56 -5.91 -18.87
N SER A 454 -14.62 -6.38 -19.70
CA SER A 454 -14.73 -6.28 -21.16
C SER A 454 -15.93 -7.06 -21.70
N ILE A 455 -16.17 -8.27 -21.19
CA ILE A 455 -17.34 -9.10 -21.58
C ILE A 455 -18.65 -8.43 -21.14
N ALA A 456 -18.68 -7.85 -19.93
CA ALA A 456 -19.83 -7.12 -19.41
C ALA A 456 -20.15 -5.88 -20.25
N GLY A 457 -19.14 -5.06 -20.56
CA GLY A 457 -19.28 -3.90 -21.44
C GLY A 457 -19.80 -4.28 -22.83
N ASN A 458 -19.32 -5.39 -23.40
CA ASN A 458 -19.84 -5.89 -24.68
C ASN A 458 -21.32 -6.31 -24.60
N ARG A 459 -21.75 -6.93 -23.49
CA ARG A 459 -23.17 -7.25 -23.28
C ARG A 459 -24.03 -6.00 -23.14
N GLN A 460 -23.56 -4.99 -22.40
CA GLN A 460 -24.27 -3.72 -22.28
C GLN A 460 -24.42 -3.04 -23.64
N ASN A 461 -23.36 -2.99 -24.44
CA ASN A 461 -23.41 -2.45 -25.80
C ASN A 461 -24.41 -3.23 -26.68
N LEU A 462 -24.48 -4.55 -26.54
CA LEU A 462 -25.48 -5.37 -27.25
C LEU A 462 -26.92 -5.07 -26.80
N GLU A 463 -27.14 -4.83 -25.51
CA GLU A 463 -28.45 -4.45 -24.99
C GLU A 463 -28.87 -3.05 -25.44
N GLU A 464 -27.94 -2.09 -25.41
CA GLU A 464 -28.15 -0.74 -25.93
C GLU A 464 -28.44 -0.77 -27.44
N ALA A 465 -27.68 -1.54 -28.22
CA ALA A 465 -27.94 -1.75 -29.65
C ALA A 465 -29.34 -2.35 -29.90
N LYS A 466 -29.78 -3.31 -29.07
CA LYS A 466 -31.15 -3.86 -29.14
C LYS A 466 -32.20 -2.80 -28.82
N ARG A 467 -31.97 -1.92 -27.83
CA ARG A 467 -32.88 -0.81 -27.50
C ARG A 467 -32.95 0.20 -28.64
N VAL A 468 -31.82 0.58 -29.23
CA VAL A 468 -31.76 1.45 -30.42
C VAL A 468 -32.49 0.81 -31.60
N LYS A 469 -32.30 -0.49 -31.83
CA LYS A 469 -33.04 -1.22 -32.87
C LYS A 469 -34.55 -1.17 -32.66
N ARG A 470 -35.02 -1.35 -31.42
CA ARG A 470 -36.45 -1.22 -31.08
C ARG A 470 -36.97 0.21 -31.30
N LEU A 471 -36.17 1.22 -30.94
CA LEU A 471 -36.54 2.62 -31.14
C LEU A 471 -36.65 2.97 -32.64
N ASN A 472 -35.69 2.53 -33.45
CA ASN A 472 -35.72 2.71 -34.90
C ASN A 472 -36.94 2.02 -35.53
N LEU A 473 -37.31 0.83 -35.04
CA LEU A 473 -38.52 0.14 -35.49
C LEU A 473 -39.80 0.95 -35.17
N LEU A 474 -39.88 1.58 -33.99
CA LEU A 474 -40.99 2.46 -33.63
C LEU A 474 -41.01 3.72 -34.53
N ALA A 475 -39.86 4.33 -34.78
CA ALA A 475 -39.76 5.49 -35.66
C ALA A 475 -40.23 5.18 -37.09
N LEU A 476 -39.86 4.00 -37.62
CA LEU A 476 -40.31 3.53 -38.92
C LEU A 476 -41.84 3.44 -39.03
N LEU A 477 -42.52 3.09 -37.93
CA LEU A 477 -43.98 3.01 -37.87
C LEU A 477 -44.62 4.40 -37.74
N PHE A 478 -44.13 5.25 -36.86
CA PHE A 478 -44.76 6.53 -36.53
C PHE A 478 -44.51 7.65 -37.55
N ILE A 479 -43.34 7.69 -38.19
CA ILE A 479 -43.01 8.78 -39.14
C ILE A 479 -44.00 8.81 -40.34
N PRO A 480 -44.29 7.68 -41.02
CA PRO A 480 -45.25 7.67 -42.12
C PRO A 480 -46.67 8.00 -41.65
N LEU A 481 -47.10 7.43 -40.51
CA LEU A 481 -48.42 7.67 -39.94
C LEU A 481 -48.63 9.13 -39.56
N ALA A 482 -47.62 9.77 -38.95
CA ALA A 482 -47.65 11.18 -38.59
C ALA A 482 -47.73 12.08 -39.83
N TYR A 483 -46.98 11.75 -40.88
CA TYR A 483 -47.04 12.48 -42.16
C TYR A 483 -48.41 12.36 -42.82
N THR A 484 -48.96 11.14 -42.92
CA THR A 484 -50.30 10.93 -43.49
C THR A 484 -51.38 11.62 -42.66
N SER A 485 -51.29 11.57 -41.32
CA SER A 485 -52.20 12.30 -40.44
C SER A 485 -52.11 13.80 -40.65
N SER A 486 -50.90 14.37 -40.72
CA SER A 486 -50.70 15.80 -40.98
C SER A 486 -51.23 16.23 -42.36
N LEU A 487 -51.03 15.43 -43.40
CA LEU A 487 -51.45 15.76 -44.76
C LEU A 487 -52.98 15.77 -44.89
N PHE A 488 -53.65 14.74 -44.35
CA PHE A 488 -55.11 14.61 -44.43
C PHE A 488 -55.86 15.42 -43.37
N SER A 489 -55.20 15.85 -42.29
CA SER A 489 -55.79 16.77 -41.29
C SER A 489 -56.05 18.18 -41.83
N MET A 490 -55.51 18.53 -43.00
CA MET A 490 -55.68 19.85 -43.61
C MET A 490 -56.94 20.00 -44.46
N GLN A 491 -57.72 18.94 -44.69
CA GLN A 491 -58.84 18.95 -45.63
C GLN A 491 -60.11 18.32 -45.04
N ASP A 492 -61.21 19.09 -45.01
CA ASP A 492 -62.49 18.69 -44.39
C ASP A 492 -63.16 17.47 -45.03
N ASN A 493 -62.83 17.13 -46.28
CA ASN A 493 -63.40 16.00 -46.99
C ASN A 493 -62.98 14.64 -46.43
N PHE A 494 -61.84 14.59 -45.75
CA PHE A 494 -61.28 13.38 -45.14
C PHE A 494 -61.47 13.32 -43.63
N ALA A 495 -62.36 14.17 -43.08
CA ALA A 495 -62.67 14.18 -41.66
C ALA A 495 -63.47 12.93 -41.22
N PRO A 496 -63.45 12.57 -39.92
CA PRO A 496 -64.26 11.49 -39.40
C PRO A 496 -65.74 11.73 -39.74
N ASN A 497 -66.47 10.70 -40.17
CA ASN A 497 -67.88 10.75 -40.57
C ASN A 497 -68.19 11.38 -41.95
N LYS A 498 -67.17 11.56 -42.82
CA LYS A 498 -67.33 11.92 -44.24
C LYS A 498 -67.15 10.69 -45.16
N SER A 499 -67.70 10.75 -46.38
CA SER A 499 -67.69 9.65 -47.35
C SER A 499 -66.29 9.15 -47.70
N ASP A 500 -65.30 10.03 -47.66
CA ASP A 500 -63.96 9.76 -48.19
C ASP A 500 -62.94 9.39 -47.11
N PHE A 501 -63.38 9.24 -45.85
CA PHE A 501 -62.52 8.88 -44.72
C PHE A 501 -61.77 7.55 -44.90
N TRP A 502 -62.27 6.63 -45.72
CA TRP A 502 -61.60 5.37 -46.03
C TRP A 502 -60.25 5.56 -46.77
N ILE A 503 -60.09 6.67 -47.52
CA ILE A 503 -58.87 6.99 -48.29
C ILE A 503 -57.70 7.27 -47.34
N TYR A 504 -57.97 7.84 -46.16
CA TYR A 504 -56.97 8.03 -45.11
C TYR A 504 -56.36 6.70 -44.65
N TRP A 505 -57.19 5.67 -44.41
CA TRP A 505 -56.69 4.37 -43.92
C TRP A 505 -55.84 3.64 -44.97
N ILE A 506 -56.26 3.69 -46.24
CA ILE A 506 -55.50 3.06 -47.32
C ILE A 506 -54.15 3.75 -47.53
N SER A 507 -54.13 5.09 -47.52
CA SER A 507 -52.89 5.84 -47.66
C SER A 507 -51.96 5.66 -46.45
N ALA A 508 -52.49 5.63 -45.22
CA ALA A 508 -51.71 5.37 -44.01
C ALA A 508 -51.09 3.96 -44.00
N VAL A 509 -51.89 2.92 -44.26
CA VAL A 509 -51.39 1.53 -44.31
C VAL A 509 -50.42 1.34 -45.48
N GLY A 510 -50.72 1.94 -46.65
CA GLY A 510 -49.85 1.91 -47.82
C GLY A 510 -48.50 2.58 -47.57
N ALA A 511 -48.48 3.73 -46.89
CA ALA A 511 -47.25 4.43 -46.54
C ALA A 511 -46.38 3.61 -45.59
N VAL A 512 -46.96 3.00 -44.55
CA VAL A 512 -46.24 2.11 -43.62
C VAL A 512 -45.70 0.87 -44.33
N ALA A 513 -46.50 0.24 -45.22
CA ALA A 513 -46.06 -0.92 -45.99
C ALA A 513 -44.92 -0.56 -46.95
N PHE A 514 -44.98 0.61 -47.59
CA PHE A 514 -43.94 1.10 -48.48
C PHE A 514 -42.63 1.39 -47.74
N THR A 515 -42.65 2.13 -46.63
CA THR A 515 -41.43 2.41 -45.87
C THR A 515 -40.84 1.15 -45.25
N SER A 516 -41.68 0.20 -44.82
CA SER A 516 -41.24 -1.12 -44.34
C SER A 516 -40.59 -1.94 -45.45
N PHE A 517 -41.17 -1.93 -46.65
CA PHE A 517 -40.62 -2.63 -47.81
C PHE A 517 -39.28 -2.03 -48.25
N VAL A 518 -39.17 -0.70 -48.35
CA VAL A 518 -37.91 -0.01 -48.67
C VAL A 518 -36.84 -0.36 -47.65
N THR A 519 -37.17 -0.34 -46.36
CA THR A 519 -36.21 -0.68 -45.30
C THR A 519 -35.80 -2.14 -45.35
N PHE A 520 -36.73 -3.06 -45.63
CA PHE A 520 -36.42 -4.49 -45.83
C PHE A 520 -35.49 -4.71 -47.03
N VAL A 521 -35.72 -3.99 -48.13
CA VAL A 521 -34.85 -4.06 -49.31
C VAL A 521 -33.46 -3.51 -49.01
N LEU A 522 -33.37 -2.39 -48.29
CA LEU A 522 -32.10 -1.80 -47.86
C LEU A 522 -31.33 -2.72 -46.90
N ASP A 523 -31.99 -3.30 -45.90
CA ASP A 523 -31.41 -4.25 -44.95
C ASP A 523 -30.89 -5.52 -45.64
N ARG A 524 -31.54 -5.94 -46.73
CA ARG A 524 -31.11 -7.10 -47.53
C ARG A 524 -30.06 -6.77 -48.59
N ALA A 525 -29.90 -5.50 -48.96
CA ALA A 525 -28.96 -5.03 -49.99
C ALA A 525 -27.62 -4.55 -49.40
N LEU A 526 -27.59 -4.23 -48.11
CA LEU A 526 -26.38 -3.80 -47.38
C LEU A 526 -25.83 -4.99 -46.58
N ASP A 527 -24.57 -5.35 -46.78
CA ASP A 527 -23.88 -6.36 -45.96
C ASP A 527 -23.50 -5.80 -44.58
N GLU A 528 -23.06 -6.65 -43.63
CA GLU A 528 -22.68 -6.22 -42.26
C GLU A 528 -21.57 -5.16 -42.23
N GLU A 529 -20.81 -5.00 -43.32
CA GLU A 529 -19.77 -3.96 -43.51
C GLU A 529 -20.27 -2.71 -44.27
N ALA A 530 -21.59 -2.54 -44.45
CA ALA A 530 -22.23 -1.47 -45.23
C ALA A 530 -21.81 -1.41 -46.71
N ASN A 531 -21.25 -2.50 -47.22
CA ASN A 531 -20.96 -2.66 -48.65
C ASN A 531 -22.25 -3.06 -49.39
N TRP A 532 -22.50 -2.41 -50.52
CA TRP A 532 -23.61 -2.75 -51.40
C TRP A 532 -23.41 -4.14 -51.99
N THR A 533 -24.21 -5.11 -51.56
CA THR A 533 -24.25 -6.42 -52.20
C THR A 533 -25.40 -6.47 -53.19
N LEU A 534 -25.08 -6.65 -54.46
CA LEU A 534 -26.04 -6.83 -55.56
C LEU A 534 -26.81 -8.19 -55.48
N ALA A 535 -26.91 -8.79 -54.29
CA ALA A 535 -27.59 -10.07 -54.09
C ALA A 535 -29.09 -10.05 -54.50
N PRO A 536 -29.87 -8.96 -54.29
CA PRO A 536 -31.27 -8.94 -54.74
C PRO A 536 -31.43 -8.99 -56.27
N VAL A 537 -30.40 -8.57 -57.02
CA VAL A 537 -30.42 -8.57 -58.50
C VAL A 537 -30.14 -9.97 -59.05
N LYS A 538 -29.47 -10.86 -58.30
CA LYS A 538 -29.27 -12.26 -58.73
C LYS A 538 -30.55 -13.10 -58.75
N TYR A 539 -31.58 -12.70 -58.00
CA TYR A 539 -32.86 -13.43 -57.98
C TYR A 539 -33.77 -13.06 -59.15
N LEU A 540 -33.47 -11.98 -59.87
CA LEU A 540 -34.19 -11.54 -61.06
C LEU A 540 -33.31 -11.78 -62.30
N LYS A 541 -33.63 -12.88 -63.00
CA LYS A 541 -33.30 -13.24 -64.39
C LYS A 541 -32.06 -14.11 -64.70
N PHE A 542 -32.38 -15.32 -65.17
CA PHE A 542 -32.21 -15.70 -66.58
C PHE A 542 -30.79 -15.93 -67.14
N TRP A 543 -29.78 -16.20 -66.31
CA TRP A 543 -28.49 -16.73 -66.78
C TRP A 543 -28.13 -18.02 -66.02
N LYS A 544 -28.20 -19.14 -66.74
CA LYS A 544 -27.72 -20.45 -66.31
C LYS A 544 -26.20 -20.40 -66.31
N ASN A 545 -25.59 -20.24 -65.14
CA ASN A 545 -24.15 -20.36 -64.99
C ASN A 545 -23.86 -21.61 -64.16
N ASP A 546 -23.41 -22.66 -64.84
CA ASP A 546 -22.95 -23.92 -64.27
C ASP A 546 -21.64 -23.67 -63.50
N GLY A 547 -21.76 -23.22 -62.27
CA GLY A 547 -20.65 -23.08 -61.32
C GLY A 547 -20.87 -24.02 -60.14
N LYS A 548 -20.17 -25.16 -60.12
CA LYS A 548 -20.11 -26.07 -58.97
C LYS A 548 -19.75 -25.27 -57.70
N PRO A 549 -20.49 -25.38 -56.58
CA PRO A 549 -20.07 -24.73 -55.36
C PRO A 549 -18.78 -25.36 -54.85
N SER A 550 -17.70 -24.58 -54.85
CA SER A 550 -16.44 -24.93 -54.22
C SER A 550 -16.62 -25.15 -52.73
N MET A 551 -16.12 -26.29 -52.26
CA MET A 551 -16.06 -26.68 -50.85
C MET A 551 -15.44 -25.56 -50.01
N VAL A 552 -16.20 -25.03 -49.05
CA VAL A 552 -15.69 -24.05 -48.07
C VAL A 552 -14.62 -24.72 -47.24
N LYS A 553 -13.35 -24.34 -47.43
CA LYS A 553 -12.26 -24.72 -46.52
C LYS A 553 -12.54 -24.10 -45.16
N ARG A 554 -12.90 -24.93 -44.18
CA ARG A 554 -12.83 -24.56 -42.76
C ARG A 554 -11.40 -24.12 -42.45
N LYS A 555 -11.19 -22.84 -42.15
CA LYS A 555 -9.98 -22.39 -41.47
C LYS A 555 -9.99 -23.03 -40.08
N ALA A 556 -9.08 -23.99 -39.86
CA ALA A 556 -8.80 -24.47 -38.53
C ALA A 556 -8.24 -23.29 -37.72
N THR A 557 -8.99 -22.85 -36.72
CA THR A 557 -8.49 -21.95 -35.67
C THR A 557 -7.47 -22.75 -34.87
N GLY A 558 -6.19 -22.45 -35.07
CA GLY A 558 -5.09 -23.00 -34.30
C GLY A 558 -5.17 -22.53 -32.84
N LEU A 559 -5.71 -23.40 -32.00
CA LEU A 559 -5.47 -23.43 -30.57
C LEU A 559 -5.45 -24.91 -30.20
N TYR A 560 -4.27 -25.52 -30.29
CA TYR A 560 -3.80 -26.73 -29.60
C TYR A 560 -2.65 -27.32 -30.42
N ASP A 561 -1.45 -26.79 -30.21
CA ASP A 561 -0.24 -27.60 -30.25
C ASP A 561 0.92 -26.81 -29.62
N HIS A 562 1.22 -27.10 -28.37
CA HIS A 562 2.57 -27.00 -27.78
C HIS A 562 2.57 -27.61 -26.37
N VAL A 563 2.52 -28.94 -26.30
CA VAL A 563 3.16 -29.70 -25.22
C VAL A 563 3.73 -30.99 -25.82
N ARG A 564 5.00 -30.94 -26.22
CA ARG A 564 5.95 -32.09 -26.21
C ARG A 564 7.34 -31.62 -26.64
N ARG A 565 8.16 -31.24 -25.67
CA ARG A 565 9.47 -31.85 -25.37
C ARG A 565 10.10 -31.14 -24.18
#